data_AF-A0A7S1D786-F1
#
_entry.id   AF-A0A7S1D786-F1
#
_cell.length_a   1.000
_cell.length_b   1.000
_cell.length_c   1.000
_cell.angle_alpha   90.00
_cell.angle_beta   90.00
_cell.angle_gamma   90.00
#
_symmetry.space_group_name_H-M   'P 1'
#
loop_
_entity.id
_entity.type
_entity.pdbx_description
1 polymer ?
#
loop_
_entity_poly.entity_id
_entity_poly.type
_entity_poly.pdbx_seq_one_letter_code
_entity_poly.pdbx_strand_id
1 'polypeptide(L)'
;TERHFRVHKAVLASRCAFFESMFAGPYAESTCALVPFPNVDPDAASVVLRFLYTGRLDADSLLLSSLLSDSEQVSAVLLLVDFWNVRPMLELLQDALASAMTRGDIGVMEMISFA
;
A
#
# COMPACT_ATOMS: atom_id res chain seq x y z
N THR A 1 -1.06 -17.45 -5.02
CA THR A 1 -1.92 -17.60 -6.22
C THR A 1 -1.65 -16.43 -7.14
N GLU A 2 -1.50 -16.63 -8.44
CA GLU A 2 -1.28 -15.54 -9.39
C GLU A 2 -2.56 -14.70 -9.55
N ARG A 3 -2.45 -13.36 -9.44
CA ARG A 3 -3.56 -12.41 -9.64
C ARG A 3 -3.13 -11.33 -10.63
N HIS A 4 -3.94 -11.09 -11.65
CA HIS A 4 -3.68 -10.05 -12.64
C HIS A 4 -4.45 -8.76 -12.35
N PHE A 5 -3.76 -7.63 -12.43
CA PHE A 5 -4.36 -6.29 -12.34
C PHE A 5 -4.30 -5.59 -13.69
N ARG A 6 -5.46 -5.19 -14.23
CA ARG A 6 -5.51 -4.30 -15.40
C ARG A 6 -5.40 -2.86 -14.91
N VAL A 7 -4.34 -2.18 -15.33
CA VAL A 7 -4.01 -0.82 -14.87
C VAL A 7 -3.70 0.11 -16.04
N HIS A 8 -3.85 1.41 -15.83
CA HIS A 8 -3.51 2.46 -16.78
C HIS A 8 -2.13 3.03 -16.41
N LYS A 9 -1.13 2.82 -17.29
CA LYS A 9 0.24 3.32 -17.06
C LYS A 9 0.27 4.82 -16.77
N ALA A 10 -0.48 5.61 -17.55
CA ALA A 10 -0.54 7.06 -17.40
C ALA A 10 -1.07 7.50 -16.02
N VAL A 11 -2.10 6.82 -15.50
CA VAL A 11 -2.64 7.11 -14.17
C VAL A 11 -1.58 6.78 -13.10
N LEU A 12 -0.99 5.59 -13.13
CA LEU A 12 0.02 5.19 -12.15
C LEU A 12 1.25 6.12 -12.19
N ALA A 13 1.79 6.42 -13.38
CA ALA A 13 2.92 7.33 -13.53
C ALA A 13 2.61 8.73 -12.95
N SER A 14 1.43 9.29 -13.24
CA SER A 14 1.05 10.61 -12.73
C SER A 14 0.86 10.66 -11.20
N ARG A 15 0.74 9.51 -10.54
CA ARG A 15 0.40 9.40 -9.11
C ARG A 15 1.51 8.81 -8.27
N CYS A 16 2.53 8.20 -8.88
CA CYS A 16 3.55 7.42 -8.19
C CYS A 16 4.87 7.47 -8.95
N ALA A 17 5.90 8.08 -8.34
CA ALA A 17 7.22 8.26 -8.93
C ALA A 17 7.92 6.92 -9.25
N PHE A 18 7.65 5.86 -8.49
CA PHE A 18 8.13 4.51 -8.80
C PHE A 18 7.62 4.04 -10.16
N PHE A 19 6.30 4.16 -10.40
CA PHE A 19 5.70 3.78 -11.68
C PHE A 19 6.07 4.75 -12.80
N GLU A 20 6.21 6.04 -12.51
CA GLU A 20 6.74 7.02 -13.48
C GLU A 20 8.12 6.59 -13.97
N SER A 21 9.04 6.28 -13.06
CA SER A 21 10.39 5.83 -13.38
C SER A 21 10.40 4.50 -14.12
N MET A 22 9.53 3.56 -13.70
CA MET A 22 9.39 2.24 -14.33
C MET A 22 8.88 2.32 -15.77
N PHE A 23 7.97 3.26 -16.06
CA PHE A 23 7.39 3.43 -17.40
C PHE A 23 8.17 4.43 -18.26
N ALA A 24 9.06 5.22 -17.67
CA ALA A 24 9.94 6.13 -18.39
C ALA A 24 11.16 5.38 -18.97
N GLY A 25 11.58 5.75 -20.17
CA GLY A 25 12.84 5.29 -20.78
C GLY A 25 12.72 4.05 -21.68
N PRO A 26 13.87 3.57 -22.20
CA PRO A 26 13.93 2.50 -23.21
C PRO A 26 13.81 1.07 -22.62
N TYR A 27 13.46 0.95 -21.33
CA TYR A 27 13.42 -0.33 -20.63
C TYR A 27 12.23 -1.21 -21.07
N ALA A 28 12.33 -2.52 -20.91
CA ALA A 28 11.31 -3.47 -21.36
C ALA A 28 9.94 -3.14 -20.74
N GLU A 29 9.90 -2.66 -19.50
CA GLU A 29 8.70 -2.29 -18.74
C GLU A 29 7.93 -1.11 -19.37
N SER A 30 8.61 -0.21 -20.10
CA SER A 30 7.95 0.90 -20.77
C SER A 30 7.08 0.42 -21.94
N THR A 31 7.49 -0.65 -22.62
CA THR A 31 6.78 -1.24 -23.78
C THR A 31 6.01 -2.52 -23.45
N CYS A 32 6.31 -3.18 -22.34
CA CYS A 32 5.64 -4.41 -21.90
C CYS A 32 4.19 -4.16 -21.47
N ALA A 33 3.30 -5.08 -21.85
CA ALA A 33 1.91 -5.12 -21.38
C ALA A 33 1.75 -5.83 -20.02
N LEU A 34 2.78 -6.55 -19.56
CA LEU A 34 2.79 -7.34 -18.33
C LEU A 34 4.08 -7.07 -17.56
N VAL A 35 3.96 -6.74 -16.27
CA VAL A 35 5.10 -6.53 -15.36
C VAL A 35 4.90 -7.43 -14.14
N PRO A 36 5.81 -8.41 -13.89
CA PRO A 36 5.68 -9.33 -12.77
C PRO A 36 6.16 -8.69 -11.46
N PHE A 37 5.43 -8.97 -10.37
CA PHE A 37 5.80 -8.59 -9.00
C PHE A 37 5.75 -9.84 -8.09
N PRO A 38 6.80 -10.69 -8.10
CA PRO A 38 6.73 -12.05 -7.52
C PRO A 38 6.60 -12.10 -5.99
N ASN A 39 6.99 -11.05 -5.27
CA ASN A 39 6.96 -10.99 -3.81
C ASN A 39 5.95 -9.96 -3.28
N VAL A 40 4.94 -9.63 -4.08
CA VAL A 40 3.90 -8.68 -3.70
C VAL A 40 2.63 -9.45 -3.38
N ASP A 41 2.14 -9.26 -2.16
CA ASP A 41 0.83 -9.77 -1.75
C ASP A 41 -0.27 -9.12 -2.62
N PRO A 42 -1.14 -9.92 -3.26
CA PRO A 42 -2.12 -9.41 -4.19
C PRO A 42 -3.26 -8.63 -3.49
N ASP A 43 -3.54 -8.88 -2.21
CA ASP A 43 -4.53 -8.10 -1.46
C ASP A 43 -3.96 -6.74 -1.08
N ALA A 44 -2.69 -6.68 -0.68
CA ALA A 44 -1.95 -5.44 -0.47
C ALA A 44 -1.88 -4.60 -1.75
N ALA A 45 -1.54 -5.23 -2.88
CA ALA A 45 -1.52 -4.55 -4.18
C ALA A 45 -2.87 -3.96 -4.55
N SER A 46 -3.97 -4.67 -4.29
CA SER A 46 -5.33 -4.19 -4.53
C SER A 46 -5.64 -2.90 -3.77
N VAL A 47 -5.24 -2.84 -2.48
CA VAL A 47 -5.43 -1.66 -1.62
C VAL A 47 -4.59 -0.48 -2.12
N VAL A 48 -3.30 -0.69 -2.38
CA VAL A 48 -2.41 0.39 -2.86
C VAL A 48 -2.84 0.91 -4.23
N LEU A 49 -3.21 0.02 -5.16
CA LEU A 49 -3.73 0.42 -6.46
C LEU A 49 -5.02 1.23 -6.33
N ARG A 50 -5.97 0.81 -5.46
CA ARG A 50 -7.18 1.60 -5.23
C ARG A 50 -6.85 3.01 -4.75
N PHE A 51 -5.92 3.15 -3.82
CA PHE A 51 -5.46 4.46 -3.35
C PHE A 51 -4.85 5.31 -4.47
N LEU A 52 -4.03 4.72 -5.35
CA LEU A 52 -3.44 5.48 -6.46
C LEU A 52 -4.50 6.04 -7.42
N TYR A 53 -5.61 5.33 -7.62
CA TYR A 53 -6.73 5.79 -8.46
C TYR A 53 -7.65 6.80 -7.77
N THR A 54 -7.92 6.64 -6.48
CA THR A 54 -8.93 7.46 -5.79
C THR A 54 -8.33 8.59 -4.94
N GLY A 55 -7.06 8.48 -4.57
CA GLY A 55 -6.41 9.32 -3.56
C GLY A 55 -6.99 9.13 -2.15
N ARG A 56 -7.76 8.07 -1.91
CA ARG A 56 -8.50 7.86 -0.66
C ARG A 56 -8.19 6.49 -0.09
N LEU A 57 -7.79 6.49 1.18
CA LEU A 57 -8.04 5.39 2.10
C LEU A 57 -9.40 5.72 2.69
N ASP A 58 -10.45 4.99 2.32
CA ASP A 58 -11.79 5.27 2.85
C ASP A 58 -11.77 5.00 4.35
N ALA A 59 -11.53 6.04 5.15
CA ALA A 59 -11.34 5.96 6.60
C ALA A 59 -12.62 5.53 7.34
N ASP A 60 -13.78 5.81 6.74
CA ASP A 60 -15.09 5.34 7.21
C ASP A 60 -15.50 3.97 6.62
N SER A 61 -14.64 3.36 5.80
CA SER A 61 -14.95 2.05 5.25
C SER A 61 -14.50 0.95 6.21
N LEU A 62 -15.37 -0.05 6.38
CA LEU A 62 -15.07 -1.33 7.02
C LEU A 62 -13.76 -1.96 6.53
N LEU A 63 -13.27 -1.57 5.34
CA LEU A 63 -12.01 -2.00 4.77
C LEU A 63 -10.80 -1.48 5.55
N LEU A 64 -10.76 -0.22 5.99
CA LEU A 64 -9.61 0.30 6.74
C LEU A 64 -9.55 -0.34 8.13
N SER A 65 -10.68 -0.43 8.83
CA SER A 65 -10.74 -1.11 10.13
C SER A 65 -10.36 -2.60 10.01
N SER A 66 -10.84 -3.28 8.96
CA SER A 66 -10.48 -4.68 8.71
C SER A 66 -9.00 -4.83 8.38
N LEU A 67 -8.45 -3.92 7.58
CA LEU A 67 -7.02 -3.89 7.27
C LEU A 67 -6.24 -3.71 8.57
N LEU A 68 -6.50 -2.66 9.34
CA LEU A 68 -5.77 -2.34 10.58
C LEU A 68 -5.85 -3.43 11.65
N SER A 69 -6.90 -4.26 11.63
CA SER A 69 -7.07 -5.39 12.55
C SER A 69 -6.27 -6.62 12.17
N ASP A 70 -5.83 -6.73 10.92
CA ASP A 70 -5.03 -7.84 10.41
C ASP A 70 -3.56 -7.42 10.31
N SER A 71 -2.74 -7.90 11.26
CA SER A 71 -1.33 -7.53 11.34
C SER A 71 -0.52 -7.95 10.12
N GLU A 72 -0.86 -9.09 9.51
CA GLU A 72 -0.16 -9.58 8.33
C GLU A 72 -0.48 -8.68 7.13
N GLN A 73 -1.77 -8.36 6.96
CA GLN A 73 -2.22 -7.48 5.88
C GLN A 73 -1.67 -6.06 6.01
N VAL A 74 -1.67 -5.49 7.22
CA VAL A 74 -1.10 -4.15 7.48
C VAL A 74 0.38 -4.13 7.15
N SER A 75 1.13 -5.14 7.62
CA SER A 75 2.57 -5.24 7.36
C SER A 75 2.84 -5.33 5.85
N ALA A 76 2.11 -6.19 5.13
CA ALA A 76 2.25 -6.33 3.69
C ALA A 76 1.96 -5.02 2.94
N VAL A 77 0.93 -4.27 3.35
CA VAL A 77 0.59 -2.97 2.77
C VAL A 77 1.65 -1.93 3.07
N LEU A 78 2.16 -1.85 4.30
CA LEU A 78 3.23 -0.91 4.68
C LEU A 78 4.51 -1.16 3.88
N LEU A 79 4.93 -2.42 3.77
CA LEU A 79 6.09 -2.81 2.96
C LEU A 79 5.91 -2.43 1.50
N LEU A 80 4.73 -2.66 0.93
CA LEU A 80 4.45 -2.35 -0.47
C LEU A 80 4.38 -0.84 -0.74
N VAL A 81 3.75 -0.10 0.16
CA VAL A 81 3.66 1.37 0.08
C VAL A 81 5.05 2.01 0.15
N ASP A 82 5.93 1.51 1.01
CA ASP A 82 7.33 1.94 1.06
C ASP A 82 8.09 1.55 -0.21
N PHE A 83 7.96 0.30 -0.65
CA PHE A 83 8.61 -0.21 -1.87
C PHE A 83 8.20 0.55 -3.15
N TRP A 84 6.91 0.86 -3.31
CA TRP A 84 6.40 1.68 -4.41
C TRP A 84 6.50 3.19 -4.14
N ASN A 85 7.05 3.59 -2.99
CA ASN A 85 7.24 4.98 -2.59
C ASN A 85 5.94 5.82 -2.64
N VAL A 86 4.82 5.25 -2.20
CA VAL A 86 3.51 5.93 -2.14
C VAL A 86 3.39 6.71 -0.82
N ARG A 87 4.28 7.70 -0.64
CA ARG A 87 4.44 8.47 0.61
C ARG A 87 3.14 8.98 1.26
N PRO A 88 2.20 9.59 0.52
CA PRO A 88 0.95 10.07 1.13
C PRO A 88 0.13 8.95 1.79
N MET A 89 0.18 7.73 1.24
CA MET A 89 -0.50 6.58 1.84
C MET A 89 0.25 6.07 3.09
N LEU A 90 1.59 6.12 3.07
CA LEU A 90 2.42 5.70 4.19
C LEU A 90 2.13 6.54 5.43
N GLU A 91 2.12 7.86 5.26
CA GLU A 91 1.85 8.83 6.33
C GLU A 91 0.44 8.61 6.91
N LEU A 92 -0.58 8.46 6.04
CA LEU A 92 -1.95 8.18 6.48
C LEU A 92 -2.08 6.88 7.28
N LEU A 93 -1.42 5.80 6.86
CA LEU A 93 -1.46 4.52 7.57
C LEU A 93 -0.70 4.59 8.90
N GLN A 94 0.44 5.25 8.94
CA GLN A 94 1.21 5.44 10.16
C GLN A 94 0.45 6.28 11.19
N ASP A 95 -0.20 7.36 10.76
CA ASP A 95 -1.06 8.18 11.61
C ASP A 95 -2.26 7.37 12.15
N ALA A 96 -2.89 6.57 11.29
CA ALA A 96 -4.01 5.71 11.69
C ALA A 96 -3.59 4.65 12.73
N LEU A 97 -2.43 4.01 12.53
CA LEU A 97 -1.87 3.03 13.46
C LEU A 97 -1.48 3.67 14.79
N ALA A 98 -0.80 4.82 14.77
CA ALA A 98 -0.47 5.56 15.98
C ALA A 98 -1.73 5.97 16.74
N SER A 99 -2.78 6.38 16.03
CA SER A 99 -4.07 6.70 16.62
C SER A 99 -4.75 5.47 17.25
N ALA A 100 -4.70 4.31 16.60
CA ALA A 100 -5.22 3.05 17.14
C ALA A 100 -4.47 2.60 18.41
N MET A 101 -3.14 2.79 18.46
CA MET A 101 -2.33 2.54 19.66
C MET A 101 -2.79 3.39 20.85
N THR A 102 -3.13 4.66 20.62
CA THR A 102 -3.58 5.56 21.71
C THR A 102 -4.98 5.24 22.24
N ARG A 103 -5.85 4.63 21.43
CA ARG A 103 -7.22 4.27 21.82
C ARG A 103 -7.32 2.91 22.51
N GLY A 104 -6.28 2.08 22.44
CA GLY A 104 -6.31 0.70 22.94
C GLY A 104 -7.19 -0.23 22.08
N ASP A 105 -7.36 0.10 20.79
CA ASP A 105 -8.15 -0.70 19.85
C ASP A 105 -7.42 -2.03 19.52
N ILE A 106 -8.19 -3.06 19.19
CA ILE A 106 -7.80 -4.49 19.06
C ILE A 106 -6.34 -4.73 18.59
N GLY A 107 -5.57 -5.50 19.39
CA GLY A 107 -4.24 -6.00 19.00
C GLY A 107 -3.02 -5.25 19.57
N VAL A 108 -3.23 -4.18 20.36
CA VAL A 108 -2.10 -3.47 21.01
C VAL A 108 -1.56 -4.30 22.18
N MET A 109 -0.25 -4.54 22.19
CA MET A 109 0.49 -5.09 23.32
C MET A 109 1.13 -3.94 24.11
N GLU A 110 0.97 -3.94 25.43
CA GLU A 110 1.69 -3.00 26.30
C GLU A 110 3.18 -3.37 26.32
N MET A 111 4.03 -2.46 25.85
CA MET A 111 5.48 -2.61 25.92
C MET A 111 6.03 -1.84 27.13
N ILE A 112 6.61 -2.56 28.09
CA ILE A 112 7.35 -1.96 29.20
C ILE A 112 8.84 -1.95 28.85
N SER A 113 9.43 -0.77 28.76
CA SER A 113 10.88 -0.60 28.58
C SER A 113 11.53 -0.35 29.95
N PHE A 114 12.53 -1.16 30.28
CA PHE A 114 13.42 -0.90 31.42
C PHE A 114 14.70 -0.25 30.88
N ALA A 115 15.10 0.88 31.46
CA ALA A 115 16.34 1.59 31.16
C ALA A 115 17.56 0.85 31.73
#